data_AF-A0A4P5QU53-F1
#
_entry.id   AF-A0A4P5QU53-F1
#
_cell.length_a   1.000
_cell.length_b   1.000
_cell.length_c   1.000
_cell.angle_alpha   90.00
_cell.angle_beta   90.00
_cell.angle_gamma   90.00
#
_symmetry.space_group_name_H-M   'P 1'
#
loop_
_entity.id
_entity.type
_entity.pdbx_description
1 polymer ?
#
loop_
_entity_poly.entity_id
_entity_poly.type
_entity_poly.pdbx_seq_one_letter_code
_entity_poly.pdbx_strand_id
1 'polypeptide(L)'
;MGLCRLCQEKAGFFRSEHPACVEKQKNADAVLRDLFFKHKDDPRPILGEAQKIADEGFIANLQSYKTDLFSSMVHEALETDGLTEAEEVKLDDLWGYLELTPEDCKDAFIKKGQGIVIREILSGRIPERSGINFGTPVILGKEEQIIWAWSGVAFYEMREHKSFEGGSQGVSLRIAKGVYYRIGSFKGHPVVTTRQTHVGEGTLIFTNKHLFWVGDGTTKSLKMAWKKLIAVQGYSDGIGLQAEGARMKPMTFSFGSEDGWFAKNLAENIPRLAD
;
A
#
# COMPACT_ATOMS: atom_id res chain seq x y z
N MET A 1 4.23 -37.69 -30.03
CA MET A 1 5.28 -37.57 -28.99
C MET A 1 5.35 -36.10 -28.64
N GLY A 2 5.19 -35.72 -27.37
CA GLY A 2 5.16 -34.30 -26.99
C GLY A 2 6.53 -33.65 -27.08
N LEU A 3 6.58 -32.34 -27.40
CA LEU A 3 7.79 -31.54 -27.26
C LEU A 3 7.91 -31.03 -25.82
N CYS A 4 9.14 -30.92 -25.33
CA CYS A 4 9.44 -30.32 -24.05
C CYS A 4 9.16 -28.82 -24.13
N ARG A 5 8.36 -28.27 -23.22
CA ARG A 5 8.06 -26.82 -23.21
C ARG A 5 9.29 -25.93 -22.94
N LEU A 6 10.38 -26.51 -22.42
CA LEU A 6 11.60 -25.78 -22.03
C LEU A 6 12.64 -25.78 -23.17
N CYS A 7 13.09 -26.95 -23.61
CA CYS A 7 14.12 -27.05 -24.66
C CYS A 7 13.57 -27.28 -26.07
N GLN A 8 12.25 -27.45 -26.24
CA GLN A 8 11.58 -27.75 -27.51
C GLN A 8 11.98 -29.07 -28.20
N GLU A 9 12.73 -29.94 -27.51
CA GLU A 9 13.06 -31.29 -27.99
C GLU A 9 12.02 -32.35 -27.57
N LYS A 10 12.09 -33.56 -28.11
CA LYS A 10 11.12 -34.65 -27.84
C LYS A 10 11.16 -35.07 -26.35
N ALA A 11 10.06 -34.90 -25.62
CA ALA A 11 9.93 -35.21 -24.19
C ALA A 11 9.48 -36.65 -23.88
N GLY A 12 9.12 -37.43 -24.91
CA GLY A 12 8.62 -38.79 -24.78
C GLY A 12 7.09 -38.88 -24.85
N PHE A 13 6.54 -40.06 -24.57
CA PHE A 13 5.10 -40.31 -24.61
C PHE A 13 4.47 -39.79 -23.30
N PHE A 14 3.42 -38.97 -23.41
CA PHE A 14 2.70 -38.32 -22.29
C PHE A 14 3.51 -37.40 -21.35
N ARG A 15 4.65 -36.85 -21.79
CA ARG A 15 5.40 -35.85 -21.00
C ARG A 15 5.41 -34.50 -21.71
N SER A 16 5.19 -33.42 -20.95
CA SER A 16 5.36 -32.03 -21.38
C SER A 16 6.78 -31.50 -21.15
N GLU A 17 7.58 -32.20 -20.33
CA GLU A 17 8.90 -31.73 -19.84
C GLU A 17 9.89 -32.89 -19.62
N HIS A 18 11.18 -32.60 -19.78
CA HIS A 18 12.25 -33.48 -19.29
C HIS A 18 12.56 -33.19 -17.81
N PRO A 19 12.74 -34.21 -16.96
CA PRO A 19 13.15 -34.02 -15.57
C PRO A 19 14.44 -33.17 -15.43
N ALA A 20 15.43 -33.40 -16.30
CA ALA A 20 16.68 -32.64 -16.30
C ALA A 20 16.49 -31.16 -16.65
N CYS A 21 15.56 -30.82 -17.55
CA CYS A 21 15.26 -29.43 -17.89
C CYS A 21 14.56 -28.71 -16.72
N VAL A 22 13.66 -29.41 -16.01
CA VAL A 22 13.01 -28.87 -14.80
C VAL A 22 14.02 -28.64 -13.70
N GLU A 23 14.97 -29.56 -13.50
CA GLU A 23 16.02 -29.42 -12.50
C GLU A 23 16.98 -28.26 -12.83
N LYS A 24 17.39 -28.12 -14.09
CA LYS A 24 18.17 -26.97 -14.56
C LYS A 24 17.45 -25.64 -14.31
N GLN A 25 16.16 -25.58 -14.62
CA GLN A 25 15.36 -24.37 -14.38
C GLN A 25 15.26 -24.02 -12.90
N LYS A 26 15.05 -25.01 -12.02
CA LYS A 26 15.03 -24.79 -10.57
C LYS A 26 16.38 -24.29 -10.04
N ASN A 27 17.48 -24.88 -10.50
CA ASN A 27 18.81 -24.46 -10.08
C ASN A 27 19.13 -23.05 -10.56
N ALA A 28 18.79 -22.71 -11.81
CA ALA A 28 18.93 -21.36 -12.33
C ALA A 28 18.10 -20.33 -11.54
N ASP A 29 16.84 -20.65 -11.20
CA ASP A 29 16.00 -19.77 -10.36
C ASP A 29 16.66 -19.48 -9.00
N ALA A 30 17.16 -20.51 -8.32
CA ALA A 30 17.81 -20.35 -7.03
C ALA A 30 19.10 -19.49 -7.12
N VAL A 31 19.93 -19.72 -8.15
CA VAL A 31 21.16 -18.95 -8.38
C VAL A 31 20.83 -17.50 -8.71
N LEU A 32 19.83 -17.24 -9.54
CA LEU A 32 19.42 -15.87 -9.88
C LEU A 32 18.92 -15.11 -8.66
N ARG A 33 18.09 -15.72 -7.81
CA ARG A 33 17.62 -15.07 -6.56
C ARG A 33 18.79 -14.69 -5.66
N ASP A 34 19.74 -15.60 -5.45
CA ASP A 34 20.93 -15.34 -4.65
C ASP A 34 21.84 -14.26 -5.29
N LEU A 35 22.02 -14.29 -6.60
CA LEU A 35 22.82 -13.31 -7.33
C LEU A 35 22.28 -11.89 -7.21
N PHE A 36 20.97 -11.70 -7.43
CA PHE A 36 20.29 -10.41 -7.26
C PHE A 36 20.31 -9.94 -5.80
N PHE A 37 20.08 -10.84 -4.85
CA PHE A 37 20.12 -10.50 -3.42
C PHE A 37 21.50 -10.02 -2.97
N LYS A 38 22.57 -10.72 -3.37
CA LYS A 38 23.96 -10.34 -3.04
C LYS A 38 24.38 -9.00 -3.63
N HIS A 39 23.78 -8.60 -4.75
CA HIS A 39 24.06 -7.35 -5.44
C HIS A 39 22.90 -6.35 -5.32
N LYS A 40 22.12 -6.42 -4.23
CA LYS A 40 20.95 -5.56 -4.05
C LYS A 40 21.29 -4.06 -4.10
N ASP A 41 22.47 -3.68 -3.63
CA ASP A 41 22.92 -2.28 -3.62
C ASP A 41 23.24 -1.75 -5.03
N ASP A 42 23.65 -2.64 -5.94
CA ASP A 42 23.95 -2.32 -7.33
C ASP A 42 23.89 -3.58 -8.22
N PRO A 43 22.72 -3.91 -8.82
CA PRO A 43 22.59 -5.08 -9.68
C PRO A 43 23.11 -4.84 -11.11
N ARG A 44 23.62 -3.65 -11.42
CA ARG A 44 24.07 -3.32 -12.78
C ARG A 44 25.16 -4.25 -13.31
N PRO A 45 26.21 -4.60 -12.52
CA PRO A 45 27.30 -5.44 -13.00
C PRO A 45 26.87 -6.87 -13.33
N ILE A 46 25.79 -7.36 -12.71
CA ILE A 46 25.39 -8.77 -12.81
C ILE A 46 24.41 -9.07 -13.93
N LEU A 47 23.81 -8.07 -14.60
CA LEU A 47 22.73 -8.34 -15.56
C LEU A 47 23.16 -9.22 -16.73
N GLY A 48 24.40 -9.05 -17.23
CA GLY A 48 24.93 -9.88 -18.31
C GLY A 48 25.16 -11.33 -17.88
N GLU A 49 25.58 -11.55 -16.63
CA GLU A 49 25.72 -12.90 -16.05
C GLU A 49 24.35 -13.52 -15.79
N ALA A 50 23.42 -12.75 -15.20
CA ALA A 50 22.06 -13.16 -14.93
C ALA A 50 21.34 -13.59 -16.21
N GLN A 51 21.50 -12.86 -17.32
CA GLN A 51 20.87 -13.25 -18.59
C GLN A 51 21.40 -14.59 -19.09
N LYS A 52 22.71 -14.86 -18.98
CA LYS A 52 23.28 -16.17 -19.35
C LYS A 52 22.71 -17.30 -18.50
N ILE A 53 22.62 -17.10 -17.19
CA ILE A 53 22.04 -18.08 -16.27
C ILE A 53 20.56 -18.33 -16.61
N ALA A 54 19.82 -17.28 -16.96
CA ALA A 54 18.43 -17.40 -17.38
C ALA A 54 18.30 -18.20 -18.68
N ASP A 55 19.11 -17.89 -19.70
CA ASP A 55 19.09 -18.57 -21.00
C ASP A 55 19.44 -20.06 -20.85
N GLU A 56 20.50 -20.38 -20.11
CA GLU A 56 20.94 -21.77 -19.85
C GLU A 56 19.94 -22.55 -18.96
N GLY A 57 19.21 -21.83 -18.12
CA GLY A 57 18.21 -22.34 -17.19
C GLY A 57 16.79 -22.43 -17.75
N PHE A 58 16.55 -22.06 -19.02
CA PHE A 58 15.20 -21.98 -19.59
C PHE A 58 14.27 -21.01 -18.83
N ILE A 59 14.80 -19.90 -18.33
CA ILE A 59 14.03 -18.83 -17.70
C ILE A 59 13.72 -17.77 -18.75
N ALA A 60 12.44 -17.48 -18.92
CA ALA A 60 11.96 -16.69 -20.06
C ALA A 60 12.49 -15.24 -20.07
N ASN A 61 12.60 -14.63 -18.89
CA ASN A 61 13.16 -13.29 -18.71
C ASN A 61 13.52 -13.06 -17.24
N LEU A 62 14.20 -11.94 -16.97
CA LEU A 62 14.63 -11.57 -15.62
C LEU A 62 13.58 -10.78 -14.83
N GLN A 63 12.37 -10.54 -15.38
CA GLN A 63 11.44 -9.56 -14.84
C GLN A 63 11.06 -9.84 -13.39
N SER A 64 10.73 -11.09 -13.05
CA SER A 64 10.37 -11.46 -11.67
C SER A 64 11.49 -11.18 -10.66
N TYR A 65 12.76 -11.35 -11.05
CA TYR A 65 13.89 -11.10 -10.16
C TYR A 65 14.12 -9.60 -9.95
N LYS A 66 13.91 -8.80 -11.00
CA LYS A 66 13.95 -7.33 -10.93
C LYS A 66 12.83 -6.82 -10.01
N THR A 67 11.62 -7.35 -10.16
CA THR A 67 10.47 -6.93 -9.35
C THR A 67 10.60 -7.35 -7.89
N ASP A 68 11.10 -8.56 -7.63
CA ASP A 68 11.36 -9.06 -6.28
C ASP A 68 12.44 -8.22 -5.58
N LEU A 69 13.54 -7.90 -6.28
CA LEU A 69 14.60 -7.04 -5.76
C LEU A 69 14.05 -5.66 -5.37
N PHE A 70 13.38 -4.98 -6.30
CA PHE A 70 12.84 -3.65 -6.05
C PHE A 70 11.86 -3.66 -4.86
N SER A 71 10.95 -4.65 -4.81
CA SER A 71 9.99 -4.81 -3.72
C SER A 71 10.68 -5.01 -2.37
N SER A 72 11.74 -5.82 -2.32
CA SER A 72 12.50 -6.06 -1.10
C SER A 72 13.19 -4.80 -0.57
N MET A 73 13.73 -3.97 -1.47
CA MET A 73 14.41 -2.73 -1.09
C MET A 73 13.43 -1.67 -0.59
N VAL A 74 12.24 -1.56 -1.21
CA VAL A 74 11.17 -0.69 -0.69
C VAL A 74 10.76 -1.14 0.71
N HIS A 75 10.59 -2.44 0.92
CA HIS A 75 10.20 -2.99 2.22
C HIS A 75 11.26 -2.70 3.30
N GLU A 76 12.54 -2.95 3.01
CA GLU A 76 13.67 -2.67 3.91
C GLU A 76 13.77 -1.18 4.28
N ALA A 77 13.60 -0.28 3.30
CA ALA A 77 13.61 1.17 3.54
C ALA A 77 12.46 1.63 4.43
N LEU A 78 11.28 1.02 4.28
CA LEU A 78 10.14 1.32 5.15
C LEU A 78 10.32 0.75 6.57
N GLU A 79 10.96 -0.41 6.72
CA GLU A 79 11.18 -1.13 7.98
C GLU A 79 12.17 -0.50 8.96
N THR A 80 13.18 0.17 8.46
CA THR A 80 14.29 0.66 9.27
C THR A 80 13.95 1.99 9.92
N ASP A 81 13.96 3.07 9.14
CA ASP A 81 13.76 4.45 9.63
C ASP A 81 12.61 5.18 8.91
N GLY A 82 11.89 4.47 8.04
CA GLY A 82 11.01 5.07 7.04
C GLY A 82 11.82 5.63 5.87
N LEU A 83 11.17 5.79 4.71
CA LEU A 83 11.86 6.11 3.46
C LEU A 83 12.54 7.49 3.49
N THR A 84 13.86 7.51 3.58
CA THR A 84 14.69 8.74 3.55
C THR A 84 14.83 9.29 2.12
N GLU A 85 15.28 10.55 1.99
CA GLU A 85 15.56 11.16 0.68
C GLU A 85 16.69 10.41 -0.06
N ALA A 86 17.71 9.92 0.65
CA ALA A 86 18.80 9.15 0.06
C ALA A 86 18.34 7.77 -0.45
N GLU A 87 17.44 7.12 0.26
CA GLU A 87 16.85 5.85 -0.17
C GLU A 87 15.88 6.03 -1.34
N GLU A 88 15.12 7.12 -1.36
CA GLU A 88 14.27 7.47 -2.50
C GLU A 88 15.10 7.60 -3.79
N VAL A 89 16.21 8.35 -3.74
CA VAL A 89 17.12 8.49 -4.89
C VAL A 89 17.65 7.14 -5.35
N LYS A 90 18.10 6.28 -4.41
CA LYS A 90 18.56 4.92 -4.75
C LYS A 90 17.47 4.10 -5.42
N LEU A 91 16.23 4.18 -4.92
CA LEU A 91 15.09 3.46 -5.50
C LEU A 91 14.69 4.03 -6.87
N ASP A 92 14.79 5.34 -7.10
CA ASP A 92 14.57 5.95 -8.41
C ASP A 92 15.62 5.51 -9.44
N ASP A 93 16.90 5.54 -9.06
CA ASP A 93 18.00 5.08 -9.92
C ASP A 93 17.83 3.60 -10.28
N LEU A 94 17.49 2.77 -9.29
CA LEU A 94 17.23 1.36 -9.47
C LEU A 94 16.00 1.12 -10.37
N TRP A 95 14.91 1.84 -10.15
CA TRP A 95 13.69 1.75 -10.95
C TRP A 95 13.96 1.99 -12.43
N GLY A 96 14.64 3.11 -12.74
CA GLY A 96 15.00 3.46 -14.11
C GLY A 96 15.94 2.45 -14.74
N TYR A 97 16.95 1.99 -13.99
CA TYR A 97 17.92 1.02 -14.49
C TYR A 97 17.31 -0.36 -14.77
N LEU A 98 16.43 -0.83 -13.89
CA LEU A 98 15.77 -2.12 -14.07
C LEU A 98 14.70 -2.08 -15.17
N GLU A 99 14.40 -0.89 -15.72
CA GLU A 99 13.35 -0.65 -16.72
C GLU A 99 11.97 -1.10 -16.22
N LEU A 100 11.69 -0.84 -14.94
CA LEU A 100 10.42 -1.21 -14.32
C LEU A 100 9.32 -0.21 -14.68
N THR A 101 8.10 -0.73 -14.78
CA THR A 101 6.87 0.06 -14.94
C THR A 101 5.98 -0.10 -13.71
N PRO A 102 5.05 0.85 -13.43
CA PRO A 102 4.11 0.73 -12.31
C PRO A 102 3.32 -0.58 -12.33
N GLU A 103 3.04 -1.13 -13.50
CA GLU A 103 2.34 -2.40 -13.69
C GLU A 103 3.17 -3.61 -13.23
N ASP A 104 4.49 -3.56 -13.34
CA ASP A 104 5.39 -4.64 -12.93
C ASP A 104 5.48 -4.80 -11.40
N CYS A 105 5.35 -3.69 -10.68
CA CYS A 105 5.64 -3.58 -9.25
C CYS A 105 4.62 -2.72 -8.51
N LYS A 106 3.34 -2.87 -8.82
CA LYS A 106 2.29 -1.95 -8.34
C LYS A 106 2.34 -1.69 -6.83
N ASP A 107 2.42 -2.75 -6.03
CA ASP A 107 2.38 -2.63 -4.58
C ASP A 107 3.64 -1.93 -4.02
N ALA A 108 4.82 -2.31 -4.50
CA ALA A 108 6.08 -1.68 -4.10
C ALA A 108 6.16 -0.22 -4.56
N PHE A 109 5.71 0.08 -5.77
CA PHE A 109 5.62 1.44 -6.29
C PHE A 109 4.69 2.31 -5.43
N ILE A 110 3.52 1.79 -5.08
CA ILE A 110 2.58 2.46 -4.18
C ILE A 110 3.20 2.65 -2.79
N LYS A 111 3.81 1.63 -2.19
CA LYS A 111 4.43 1.69 -0.85
C LYS A 111 5.59 2.68 -0.80
N LYS A 112 6.41 2.77 -1.85
CA LYS A 112 7.42 3.83 -2.00
C LYS A 112 6.76 5.21 -1.98
N GLY A 113 5.72 5.42 -2.80
CA GLY A 113 4.95 6.66 -2.82
C GLY A 113 4.35 7.04 -1.46
N GLN A 114 3.83 6.05 -0.72
CA GLN A 114 3.33 6.24 0.65
C GLN A 114 4.47 6.68 1.60
N GLY A 115 5.66 6.11 1.47
CA GLY A 115 6.85 6.50 2.23
C GLY A 115 7.24 7.96 1.99
N ILE A 116 7.32 8.37 0.72
CA ILE A 116 7.61 9.77 0.34
C ILE A 116 6.58 10.71 0.99
N VAL A 117 5.29 10.41 0.81
CA VAL A 117 4.19 11.25 1.33
C VAL A 117 4.25 11.39 2.84
N ILE A 118 4.48 10.29 3.57
CA ILE A 118 4.62 10.37 5.03
C ILE A 118 5.80 11.25 5.42
N ARG A 119 6.98 11.05 4.80
CA ARG A 119 8.18 11.84 5.11
C ARG A 119 7.90 13.32 4.93
N GLU A 120 7.36 13.72 3.78
CA GLU A 120 7.04 15.12 3.46
C GLU A 120 6.09 15.73 4.51
N ILE A 121 5.00 15.04 4.83
CA ILE A 121 4.00 15.52 5.80
C ILE A 121 4.60 15.64 7.21
N LEU A 122 5.39 14.66 7.65
CA LEU A 122 6.06 14.72 8.95
C LEU A 122 7.08 15.85 9.04
N SER A 123 7.68 16.24 7.90
CA SER A 123 8.55 17.41 7.79
C SER A 123 7.80 18.74 7.60
N GLY A 124 6.46 18.75 7.68
CA GLY A 124 5.65 19.95 7.54
C GLY A 124 5.45 20.43 6.10
N ARG A 125 5.72 19.58 5.11
CA ARG A 125 5.60 19.91 3.68
C ARG A 125 4.37 19.24 3.08
N ILE A 126 3.73 19.92 2.13
CA ILE A 126 2.70 19.31 1.28
C ILE A 126 3.43 18.53 0.18
N PRO A 127 3.18 17.22 0.01
CA PRO A 127 3.85 16.45 -1.04
C PRO A 127 3.52 17.02 -2.43
N GLU A 128 4.54 17.45 -3.17
CA GLU A 128 4.33 18.01 -4.51
C GLU A 128 4.18 16.93 -5.58
N ARG A 129 4.88 15.80 -5.44
CA ARG A 129 4.84 14.68 -6.40
C ARG A 129 5.17 13.35 -5.70
N SER A 130 4.15 12.53 -5.46
CA SER A 130 4.35 11.11 -5.09
C SER A 130 4.57 10.20 -6.31
N GLY A 131 4.54 10.77 -7.53
CA GLY A 131 4.55 10.02 -8.79
C GLY A 131 3.22 9.36 -9.15
N ILE A 132 2.17 9.54 -8.33
CA ILE A 132 0.87 8.89 -8.49
C ILE A 132 -0.17 9.89 -8.98
N ASN A 133 -0.80 9.58 -10.11
CA ASN A 133 -1.96 10.32 -10.59
C ASN A 133 -3.24 9.65 -10.10
N PHE A 134 -3.97 10.33 -9.22
CA PHE A 134 -5.16 9.78 -8.57
C PHE A 134 -6.44 9.87 -9.42
N GLY A 135 -6.45 10.63 -10.51
CA GLY A 135 -7.58 10.67 -11.46
C GLY A 135 -8.96 10.89 -10.82
N THR A 136 -9.07 11.77 -9.81
CA THR A 136 -10.28 11.88 -8.98
C THR A 136 -11.31 12.88 -9.53
N PRO A 137 -12.63 12.62 -9.42
CA PRO A 137 -13.67 13.51 -9.92
C PRO A 137 -14.04 14.67 -8.97
N VAL A 138 -13.13 15.11 -8.09
CA VAL A 138 -13.42 16.18 -7.12
C VAL A 138 -12.98 17.54 -7.63
N ILE A 139 -13.83 18.54 -7.37
CA ILE A 139 -13.49 19.94 -7.58
C ILE A 139 -12.77 20.45 -6.33
N LEU A 140 -11.51 20.82 -6.49
CA LEU A 140 -10.66 21.34 -5.41
C LEU A 140 -10.92 22.84 -5.22
N GLY A 141 -10.92 23.29 -3.97
CA GLY A 141 -10.93 24.72 -3.64
C GLY A 141 -9.61 25.40 -3.99
N LYS A 142 -9.57 26.73 -3.82
CA LYS A 142 -8.32 27.50 -3.99
C LYS A 142 -7.22 26.95 -3.07
N GLU A 143 -6.03 26.71 -3.63
CA GLU A 143 -4.86 26.15 -2.92
C GLU A 143 -5.15 24.80 -2.21
N GLU A 144 -6.18 24.08 -2.64
CA GLU A 144 -6.46 22.72 -2.17
C GLU A 144 -5.78 21.72 -3.10
N GLN A 145 -4.96 20.85 -2.54
CA GLN A 145 -4.16 19.87 -3.27
C GLN A 145 -4.41 18.47 -2.72
N ILE A 146 -4.55 17.50 -3.62
CA ILE A 146 -4.67 16.09 -3.25
C ILE A 146 -3.32 15.62 -2.71
N ILE A 147 -3.36 15.03 -1.52
CA ILE A 147 -2.22 14.37 -0.89
C ILE A 147 -2.23 12.89 -1.25
N TRP A 148 -3.39 12.24 -1.15
CA TRP A 148 -3.56 10.85 -1.51
C TRP A 148 -5.02 10.50 -1.80
N ALA A 149 -5.26 9.47 -2.61
CA ALA A 149 -6.59 8.90 -2.79
C ALA A 149 -6.57 7.36 -2.87
N TRP A 150 -7.66 6.76 -2.42
CA TRP A 150 -7.93 5.33 -2.54
C TRP A 150 -9.29 5.15 -3.25
N SER A 151 -9.35 4.20 -4.17
CA SER A 151 -10.60 3.78 -4.82
C SER A 151 -11.13 2.48 -4.22
N GLY A 152 -12.44 2.22 -4.36
CA GLY A 152 -13.06 1.00 -3.82
C GLY A 152 -13.09 0.97 -2.29
N VAL A 153 -13.20 2.13 -1.66
CA VAL A 153 -13.25 2.27 -0.20
C VAL A 153 -14.68 2.19 0.29
N ALA A 154 -14.95 1.18 1.11
CA ALA A 154 -16.23 0.99 1.76
C ALA A 154 -16.42 2.00 2.89
N PHE A 155 -17.53 2.72 2.88
CA PHE A 155 -17.89 3.68 3.93
C PHE A 155 -19.00 3.13 4.83
N TYR A 156 -18.78 3.24 6.13
CA TYR A 156 -19.72 2.88 7.18
C TYR A 156 -19.99 4.07 8.11
N GLU A 157 -21.26 4.30 8.45
CA GLU A 157 -21.67 5.25 9.50
C GLU A 157 -22.28 4.47 10.68
N MET A 158 -21.96 4.85 11.92
CA MET A 158 -22.75 4.37 13.06
C MET A 158 -24.17 4.94 13.02
N ARG A 159 -25.18 4.07 13.08
CA ARG A 159 -26.58 4.47 13.28
C ARG A 159 -27.09 3.89 14.59
N GLU A 160 -27.61 4.75 15.47
CA GLU A 160 -28.34 4.28 16.64
C GLU A 160 -29.65 3.62 16.19
N HIS A 161 -29.77 2.31 16.37
CA HIS A 161 -31.06 1.64 16.40
C HIS A 161 -31.53 1.61 17.84
N LYS A 162 -32.66 2.26 18.14
CA LYS A 162 -33.29 2.18 19.46
C LYS A 162 -33.90 0.79 19.63
N SER A 163 -33.23 -0.09 20.36
CA SER A 163 -33.84 -1.23 21.04
C SER A 163 -33.58 -1.09 22.53
N PHE A 164 -34.64 -1.12 23.33
CA PHE A 164 -34.60 -1.05 24.79
C PHE A 164 -34.10 -2.39 25.35
N GLU A 165 -32.85 -2.45 25.80
CA GLU A 165 -32.40 -3.47 26.77
C GLU A 165 -31.41 -2.82 27.75
N GLY A 166 -31.62 -3.06 29.05
CA GLY A 166 -30.89 -2.44 30.14
C GLY A 166 -29.65 -3.22 30.59
N GLY A 167 -28.73 -2.53 31.25
CA GLY A 167 -27.74 -3.15 32.15
C GLY A 167 -26.26 -2.92 31.84
N SER A 168 -25.73 -1.86 32.47
CA SER A 168 -24.46 -1.78 33.22
C SER A 168 -23.07 -2.02 32.60
N GLN A 169 -22.17 -1.07 32.90
CA GLN A 169 -20.70 -1.14 33.09
C GLN A 169 -19.82 -1.50 31.87
N GLY A 170 -18.71 -0.83 31.53
CA GLY A 170 -17.99 0.31 32.10
C GLY A 170 -16.69 0.60 31.31
N VAL A 171 -16.24 1.85 31.44
CA VAL A 171 -14.86 2.38 31.45
C VAL A 171 -14.00 2.47 30.16
N SER A 172 -13.40 3.65 30.04
CA SER A 172 -12.41 4.19 29.11
C SER A 172 -11.03 3.54 29.19
N LEU A 173 -10.28 3.51 28.07
CA LEU A 173 -8.87 3.12 28.05
C LEU A 173 -7.99 4.29 27.56
N ARG A 174 -7.01 4.66 28.39
CA ARG A 174 -5.94 5.62 28.12
C ARG A 174 -4.73 4.84 27.60
N ILE A 175 -4.17 5.23 26.45
CA ILE A 175 -2.87 4.69 26.00
C ILE A 175 -1.93 5.88 25.84
N ALA A 176 -0.93 5.94 26.70
CA ALA A 176 0.17 6.90 26.60
C ALA A 176 1.51 6.15 26.69
N LYS A 177 2.31 6.33 25.63
CA LYS A 177 3.76 6.60 25.58
C LYS A 177 4.46 5.80 24.48
N GLY A 178 5.16 6.54 23.61
CA GLY A 178 6.39 6.08 22.95
C GLY A 178 6.24 5.71 21.46
N VAL A 179 6.94 6.46 20.62
CA VAL A 179 7.08 6.29 19.17
C VAL A 179 8.07 5.16 18.86
N TYR A 180 7.74 4.28 17.91
CA TYR A 180 8.54 3.83 16.74
C TYR A 180 8.16 2.42 16.25
N TYR A 181 8.29 2.31 14.93
CA TYR A 181 7.95 1.27 13.96
C TYR A 181 8.43 -0.15 14.32
N ARG A 182 7.55 -1.16 14.18
CA ARG A 182 7.90 -2.56 13.86
C ARG A 182 6.75 -3.19 13.07
N ILE A 183 6.99 -3.59 11.83
CA ILE A 183 6.01 -4.27 10.94
C ILE A 183 5.58 -5.65 11.48
N GLY A 184 6.28 -6.23 12.44
CA GLY A 184 5.89 -7.48 13.08
C GLY A 184 5.04 -7.30 14.35
N SER A 185 3.75 -7.00 14.23
CA SER A 185 2.65 -7.55 15.07
C SER A 185 1.37 -6.72 14.97
N PHE A 186 0.66 -6.79 13.85
CA PHE A 186 -0.77 -6.48 13.85
C PHE A 186 -1.52 -7.73 14.35
N LYS A 187 -1.95 -7.72 15.61
CA LYS A 187 -2.79 -8.80 16.15
C LYS A 187 -4.22 -8.62 15.68
N GLY A 188 -4.67 -9.57 14.84
CA GLY A 188 -5.95 -10.27 14.91
C GLY A 188 -7.26 -9.47 14.93
N HIS A 189 -8.12 -9.81 13.96
CA HIS A 189 -9.50 -9.37 13.72
C HIS A 189 -10.32 -8.89 14.95
N PRO A 190 -10.90 -7.69 14.90
CA PRO A 190 -12.05 -7.37 15.72
C PRO A 190 -13.34 -7.88 15.06
N VAL A 191 -13.97 -8.90 15.64
CA VAL A 191 -15.43 -9.05 15.54
C VAL A 191 -16.02 -8.27 16.69
N VAL A 192 -16.61 -7.10 16.42
CA VAL A 192 -17.39 -6.36 17.41
C VAL A 192 -18.71 -5.92 16.79
N THR A 193 -19.80 -6.41 17.38
CA THR A 193 -21.16 -6.10 17.00
C THR A 193 -21.60 -4.79 17.65
N THR A 194 -21.39 -3.68 16.94
CA THR A 194 -22.24 -2.48 16.98
C THR A 194 -22.71 -2.29 15.53
N ARG A 195 -24.00 -2.07 15.26
CA ARG A 195 -24.52 -2.05 13.87
C ARG A 195 -24.02 -0.82 13.10
N GLN A 196 -22.83 -0.92 12.53
CA GLN A 196 -22.36 -0.07 11.45
C GLN A 196 -23.28 -0.28 10.24
N THR A 197 -23.81 0.81 9.69
CA THR A 197 -24.58 0.74 8.45
C THR A 197 -23.63 1.00 7.29
N HIS A 198 -23.48 0.04 6.40
CA HIS A 198 -22.79 0.23 5.12
C HIS A 198 -23.52 1.30 4.32
N VAL A 199 -22.79 2.33 3.91
CA VAL A 199 -23.29 3.46 3.14
C VAL A 199 -23.08 3.22 1.65
N GLY A 200 -21.93 2.64 1.28
CA GLY A 200 -21.59 2.27 -0.08
C GLY A 200 -20.08 2.18 -0.30
N GLU A 201 -19.70 2.00 -1.57
CA GLU A 201 -18.31 1.99 -2.06
C GLU A 201 -18.01 3.31 -2.79
N GLY A 202 -16.74 3.72 -2.77
CA GLY A 202 -16.35 4.97 -3.43
C GLY A 202 -14.86 5.29 -3.35
N THR A 203 -14.53 6.54 -3.65
CA THR A 203 -13.16 7.06 -3.59
C THR A 203 -12.97 7.93 -2.35
N LEU A 204 -12.03 7.54 -1.48
CA LEU A 204 -11.59 8.33 -0.33
C LEU A 204 -10.40 9.19 -0.73
N ILE A 205 -10.48 10.50 -0.51
CA ILE A 205 -9.50 11.47 -1.00
C ILE A 205 -9.07 12.37 0.15
N PHE A 206 -7.78 12.36 0.43
CA PHE A 206 -7.14 13.20 1.42
C PHE A 206 -6.49 14.37 0.68
N THR A 207 -6.84 15.58 1.07
CA THR A 207 -6.21 16.81 0.57
C THR A 207 -5.53 17.54 1.72
N ASN A 208 -4.80 18.61 1.44
CA ASN A 208 -4.25 19.48 2.49
C ASN A 208 -5.32 20.22 3.33
N LYS A 209 -6.59 20.32 2.89
CA LYS A 209 -7.64 21.08 3.59
C LYS A 209 -8.83 20.23 4.06
N HIS A 210 -9.22 19.24 3.27
CA HIS A 210 -10.37 18.40 3.52
C HIS A 210 -10.11 16.91 3.27
N LEU A 211 -10.91 16.11 3.96
CA LEU A 211 -11.23 14.73 3.61
C LEU A 211 -12.47 14.74 2.71
N PHE A 212 -12.41 14.03 1.59
CA PHE A 212 -13.57 13.71 0.77
C PHE A 212 -13.79 12.20 0.74
N TRP A 213 -15.04 11.78 0.73
CA TRP A 213 -15.43 10.46 0.25
C TRP A 213 -16.51 10.64 -0.81
N VAL A 214 -16.22 10.19 -2.02
CA VAL A 214 -17.14 10.29 -3.17
C VAL A 214 -17.65 8.89 -3.47
N GLY A 215 -18.90 8.63 -3.12
CA GLY A 215 -19.53 7.34 -3.37
C GLY A 215 -19.81 7.13 -4.86
N ASP A 216 -19.82 5.86 -5.27
CA ASP A 216 -20.12 5.50 -6.65
C ASP A 216 -21.61 5.69 -6.98
N GLY A 217 -21.90 6.14 -8.20
CA GLY A 217 -23.26 6.30 -8.71
C GLY A 217 -24.08 7.35 -7.95
N THR A 218 -25.19 6.93 -7.34
CA THR A 218 -26.12 7.81 -6.59
C THR A 218 -25.84 7.88 -5.10
N THR A 219 -24.73 7.29 -4.64
CA THR A 219 -24.37 7.23 -3.22
C THR A 219 -23.96 8.59 -2.69
N LYS A 220 -24.30 8.86 -1.42
CA LYS A 220 -24.01 10.14 -0.75
C LYS A 220 -22.51 10.45 -0.76
N SER A 221 -22.11 11.65 -1.16
CA SER A 221 -20.73 12.11 -0.97
C SER A 221 -20.56 12.83 0.38
N LEU A 222 -19.34 12.78 0.92
CA LEU A 222 -18.92 13.43 2.16
C LEU A 222 -17.76 14.39 1.87
N LYS A 223 -17.82 15.59 2.46
CA LYS A 223 -16.68 16.52 2.57
C LYS A 223 -16.55 16.96 4.03
N MET A 224 -15.37 16.83 4.60
CA MET A 224 -15.06 17.23 5.96
C MET A 224 -13.75 18.01 6.02
N ALA A 225 -13.76 19.20 6.64
CA ALA A 225 -12.53 19.94 6.88
C ALA A 225 -11.72 19.27 8.00
N TRP A 226 -10.40 19.19 7.83
CA TRP A 226 -9.52 18.57 8.83
C TRP A 226 -9.63 19.18 10.22
N LYS A 227 -9.86 20.49 10.32
CA LYS A 227 -10.08 21.19 11.59
C LYS A 227 -11.26 20.70 12.43
N LYS A 228 -12.19 19.95 11.82
CA LYS A 228 -13.33 19.33 12.53
C LYS A 228 -12.99 17.95 13.08
N LEU A 229 -11.85 17.37 12.72
CA LEU A 229 -11.46 16.04 13.17
C LEU A 229 -11.10 16.08 14.66
N ILE A 230 -11.77 15.25 15.46
CA ILE A 230 -11.57 15.16 16.91
C ILE A 230 -10.71 13.94 17.26
N ALA A 231 -10.98 12.80 16.62
CA ALA A 231 -10.29 11.56 16.93
C ALA A 231 -10.13 10.69 15.68
N VAL A 232 -9.01 9.95 15.67
CA VAL A 232 -8.66 8.97 14.64
C VAL A 232 -8.43 7.63 15.32
N GLN A 233 -9.05 6.58 14.78
CA GLN A 233 -8.83 5.20 15.16
C GLN A 233 -8.25 4.45 13.96
N GLY A 234 -7.12 3.76 14.15
CA GLY A 234 -6.54 2.91 13.12
C GLY A 234 -7.06 1.49 13.19
N TYR A 235 -7.21 0.87 12.01
CA TYR A 235 -7.37 -0.56 11.79
C TYR A 235 -6.28 -1.01 10.79
N SER A 236 -6.07 -2.32 10.61
CA SER A 236 -5.13 -2.81 9.59
C SER A 236 -5.61 -2.43 8.19
N ASP A 237 -6.91 -2.59 7.95
CA ASP A 237 -7.57 -2.44 6.66
C ASP A 237 -8.43 -1.18 6.56
N GLY A 238 -8.33 -0.26 7.52
CA GLY A 238 -9.27 0.85 7.60
C GLY A 238 -8.91 1.94 8.60
N ILE A 239 -9.74 2.98 8.60
CA ILE A 239 -9.67 4.07 9.57
C ILE A 239 -11.05 4.44 10.09
N GLY A 240 -11.13 4.72 11.38
CA GLY A 240 -12.28 5.33 12.04
C GLY A 240 -12.04 6.80 12.30
N LEU A 241 -12.96 7.67 11.91
CA LEU A 241 -12.88 9.11 12.14
C LEU A 241 -14.07 9.59 12.96
N GLN A 242 -13.80 10.45 13.95
CA GLN A 242 -14.82 11.17 14.70
C GLN A 242 -14.62 12.67 14.50
N ALA A 243 -15.71 13.36 14.21
CA ALA A 243 -15.68 14.78 13.87
C ALA A 243 -16.63 15.60 14.74
N GLU A 244 -16.29 16.86 14.91
CA GLU A 244 -17.08 17.83 15.64
C GLU A 244 -18.37 18.17 14.89
N GLY A 245 -19.48 18.15 15.64
CA GLY A 245 -20.78 18.62 15.18
C GLY A 245 -21.91 17.72 15.65
N ALA A 246 -23.00 18.33 16.11
CA ALA A 246 -24.15 17.63 16.71
C ALA A 246 -24.81 16.56 15.80
N ARG A 247 -24.53 16.55 14.51
CA ARG A 247 -25.05 15.57 13.53
C ARG A 247 -23.96 14.69 12.91
N MET A 248 -22.69 14.87 13.28
CA MET A 248 -21.60 14.06 12.76
C MET A 248 -21.59 12.71 13.47
N LYS A 249 -21.83 11.65 12.69
CA LYS A 249 -21.73 10.27 13.17
C LYS A 249 -20.29 9.80 13.06
N PRO A 250 -19.84 8.89 13.94
CA PRO A 250 -18.58 8.17 13.72
C PRO A 250 -18.58 7.51 12.34
N MET A 251 -17.49 7.72 11.62
CA MET A 251 -17.27 7.27 10.24
C MET A 251 -16.20 6.18 10.25
N THR A 252 -16.37 5.14 9.45
CA THR A 252 -15.35 4.11 9.25
C THR A 252 -15.18 3.85 7.77
N PHE A 253 -13.94 3.83 7.31
CA PHE A 253 -13.56 3.57 5.94
C PHE A 253 -12.72 2.29 5.90
N SER A 254 -13.12 1.31 5.10
CA SER A 254 -12.35 0.07 4.87
C SER A 254 -11.80 0.06 3.45
N PHE A 255 -10.51 -0.22 3.33
CA PHE A 255 -9.71 -0.16 2.10
C PHE A 255 -9.61 -1.50 1.37
N GLY A 256 -10.03 -2.61 2.01
CA GLY A 256 -9.81 -3.96 1.49
C GLY A 256 -8.32 -4.35 1.31
N SER A 257 -7.41 -3.56 1.90
CA SER A 257 -5.95 -3.67 1.80
C SER A 257 -5.30 -3.15 3.09
N GLU A 258 -4.03 -3.49 3.36
CA GLU A 258 -3.30 -3.11 4.58
C GLU A 258 -2.81 -1.64 4.58
N ASP A 259 -3.73 -0.72 4.30
CA ASP A 259 -3.46 0.71 4.18
C ASP A 259 -3.97 1.54 5.36
N GLY A 260 -4.59 0.91 6.36
CA GLY A 260 -5.16 1.61 7.51
C GLY A 260 -4.12 2.38 8.34
N TRP A 261 -2.90 1.85 8.44
CA TRP A 261 -1.79 2.58 9.07
C TRP A 261 -1.41 3.85 8.32
N PHE A 262 -1.28 3.77 6.99
CA PHE A 262 -0.90 4.92 6.17
C PHE A 262 -1.98 6.01 6.25
N ALA A 263 -3.25 5.64 6.07
CA ALA A 263 -4.38 6.55 6.19
C ALA A 263 -4.50 7.21 7.57
N LYS A 264 -4.22 6.47 8.66
CA LYS A 264 -4.16 7.03 10.02
C LYS A 264 -3.08 8.10 10.15
N ASN A 265 -1.86 7.82 9.67
CA ASN A 265 -0.76 8.78 9.75
C ASN A 265 -1.07 10.07 9.00
N LEU A 266 -1.70 9.96 7.82
CA LEU A 266 -2.16 11.13 7.09
C LEU A 266 -3.19 11.92 7.91
N ALA A 267 -4.24 11.25 8.43
CA ALA A 267 -5.30 11.92 9.17
C ALA A 267 -4.82 12.63 10.44
N GLU A 268 -3.79 12.11 11.11
CA GLU A 268 -3.21 12.69 12.33
C GLU A 268 -2.25 13.86 12.07
N ASN A 269 -1.60 13.91 10.90
CA ASN A 269 -0.54 14.87 10.63
C ASN A 269 -0.91 15.95 9.60
N ILE A 270 -1.77 15.66 8.61
CA ILE A 270 -2.27 16.68 7.67
C ILE A 270 -2.89 17.89 8.38
N PRO A 271 -3.71 17.75 9.45
CA PRO A 271 -4.28 18.91 10.13
C PRO A 271 -3.23 19.90 10.65
N ARG A 272 -1.99 19.44 10.89
CA ARG A 272 -0.87 20.26 11.38
C ARG A 272 -0.11 21.00 10.27
N LEU A 273 -0.41 20.70 9.00
CA LEU A 273 0.13 21.43 7.85
C LEU A 273 -0.60 22.76 7.58
N ALA A 274 -1.78 22.92 8.17
CA ALA A 274 -2.69 24.03 7.90
C ALA A 274 -2.52 25.23 8.86
N ASP A 275 -1.52 25.17 9.76
CA ASP A 275 -1.15 26.21 10.72
C ASP A 275 0.04 27.06 10.23
#